data_AF-A0A957LEZ3-F1
#
_entry.id   AF-A0A957LEZ3-F1
#
_cell.length_a   1.000
_cell.length_b   1.000
_cell.length_c   1.000
_cell.angle_alpha   90.00
_cell.angle_beta   90.00
_cell.angle_gamma   90.00
#
_symmetry.space_group_name_H-M   'P 1'
#
loop_
_entity.id
_entity.type
_entity.pdbx_description
1 polymer ?
#
loop_
_entity_poly.entity_id
_entity_poly.type
_entity_poly.pdbx_seq_one_letter_code
_entity_poly.pdbx_strand_id
1 'polypeptide(L)'
;AYLRINTISLPIAAIAMVANGNLRGAGDSFPGMMSTMMFRAIVTLGLAYAFAFVFELGSTGVWLALVIGTFLDGIYMGLRWRSRAWLDVALHKSEVYRQHLSHLPQTIMERYLQEIRSPLMAKPMAQEQVTAEQVVYQLQTGSVTVEFNGNHYQVVDGSVV
;
A
#
# COMPACT_ATOMS: atom_id res chain seq x y z
N ALA A 1 -34.30 0.38 -15.82
CA ALA A 1 -33.35 1.53 -15.79
C ALA A 1 -32.31 1.41 -14.67
N TYR A 2 -32.75 1.14 -13.43
CA TYR A 2 -31.92 0.98 -12.21
C TYR A 2 -30.70 0.05 -12.33
N LEU A 3 -30.89 -1.18 -12.84
CA LEU A 3 -29.80 -2.15 -12.94
C LEU A 3 -28.68 -1.67 -13.86
N ARG A 4 -29.00 -0.98 -14.96
CA ARG A 4 -28.00 -0.51 -15.95
C ARG A 4 -27.04 0.53 -15.36
N ILE A 5 -27.53 1.41 -14.49
CA ILE A 5 -26.71 2.45 -13.84
C ILE A 5 -25.78 1.81 -12.82
N ASN A 6 -26.28 0.87 -12.02
CA ASN A 6 -25.47 0.20 -11.00
C ASN A 6 -24.41 -0.73 -11.62
N THR A 7 -24.70 -1.41 -12.73
CA THR A 7 -23.75 -2.31 -13.40
C THR A 7 -22.46 -1.62 -13.82
N ILE A 8 -22.50 -0.34 -14.20
CA ILE A 8 -21.30 0.43 -14.58
C ILE A 8 -20.38 0.69 -13.37
N SER A 9 -20.95 0.79 -12.17
CA SER A 9 -20.19 1.06 -10.94
C SER A 9 -19.47 -0.17 -10.36
N LEU A 10 -19.99 -1.38 -10.62
CA LEU A 10 -19.46 -2.63 -10.11
C LEU A 10 -17.99 -2.90 -10.47
N PRO A 11 -17.54 -2.77 -11.74
CA PRO A 11 -16.14 -3.01 -12.08
C PRO A 11 -15.19 -2.01 -11.40
N ILE A 12 -15.63 -0.76 -11.23
CA ILE A 12 -14.83 0.29 -10.59
C ILE A 12 -14.72 0.03 -9.09
N ALA A 13 -15.84 -0.35 -8.46
CA ALA A 13 -15.86 -0.78 -7.07
C ALA A 13 -14.97 -1.99 -6.84
N ALA A 14 -14.95 -2.96 -7.76
CA ALA A 14 -14.10 -4.14 -7.67
C ALA A 14 -12.61 -3.76 -7.69
N ILE A 15 -12.18 -2.89 -8.63
CA ILE A 15 -10.80 -2.41 -8.68
C ILE A 15 -10.43 -1.67 -7.38
N ALA A 16 -11.30 -0.78 -6.91
CA ALA A 16 -11.09 -0.04 -5.67
C ALA A 16 -10.99 -0.97 -4.45
N MET A 17 -11.80 -2.03 -4.42
CA MET A 17 -11.80 -3.02 -3.35
C MET A 17 -10.52 -3.86 -3.33
N VAL A 18 -10.02 -4.29 -4.49
CA VAL A 18 -8.74 -5.01 -4.62
C VAL A 18 -7.57 -4.12 -4.20
N ALA A 19 -7.53 -2.86 -4.66
CA ALA A 19 -6.48 -1.91 -4.25
C ALA A 19 -6.50 -1.65 -2.74
N ASN A 20 -7.70 -1.48 -2.16
CA ASN A 20 -7.88 -1.37 -0.71
C ASN A 20 -7.46 -2.63 0.05
N GLY A 21 -7.75 -3.81 -0.48
CA GLY A 21 -7.31 -5.08 0.09
C GLY A 21 -5.79 -5.17 0.13
N ASN A 22 -5.12 -4.84 -0.97
CA ASN A 22 -3.66 -4.88 -1.08
C ASN A 22 -2.98 -3.90 -0.13
N LEU A 23 -3.47 -2.65 -0.03
CA LEU A 23 -2.90 -1.65 0.88
C LEU A 23 -3.05 -2.07 2.35
N ARG A 24 -4.23 -2.58 2.72
CA ARG A 24 -4.46 -3.12 4.07
C ARG A 24 -3.59 -4.34 4.37
N GLY A 25 -3.39 -5.22 3.37
CA GLY A 25 -2.49 -6.37 3.46
C GLY A 25 -1.02 -5.96 3.63
N ALA A 26 -0.60 -4.87 3.00
CA ALA A 26 0.73 -4.28 3.19
C ALA A 26 0.89 -3.54 4.55
N GLY A 27 -0.17 -3.49 5.35
CA GLY A 27 -0.19 -2.81 6.64
C GLY A 27 -0.49 -1.31 6.57
N ASP A 28 -0.83 -0.77 5.40
CA ASP A 28 -1.21 0.63 5.20
C ASP A 28 -2.75 0.78 5.14
N SER A 29 -3.38 0.86 6.31
CA SER A 29 -4.85 0.95 6.45
C SER A 29 -5.40 2.37 6.46
N PHE A 30 -4.54 3.36 6.71
CA PHE A 30 -4.95 4.75 6.91
C PHE A 30 -5.62 5.36 5.67
N PRO A 31 -5.10 5.18 4.44
CA PRO A 31 -5.74 5.73 3.24
C PRO A 31 -7.12 5.12 2.99
N GLY A 32 -7.30 3.82 3.22
CA GLY A 32 -8.59 3.17 3.03
C GLY A 32 -9.66 3.65 4.01
N MET A 33 -9.26 3.88 5.27
CA MET A 33 -10.13 4.46 6.28
C MET A 33 -10.56 5.88 5.91
N MET A 34 -9.59 6.75 5.57
CA MET A 34 -9.87 8.13 5.16
C MET A 34 -10.78 8.16 3.92
N SER A 35 -10.51 7.31 2.94
CA SER A 35 -11.32 7.22 1.72
C SER A 35 -12.77 6.85 2.01
N THR A 36 -12.98 5.86 2.87
CA THR A 36 -14.33 5.43 3.27
C THR A 36 -15.08 6.53 4.03
N MET A 37 -14.41 7.21 4.96
CA MET A 37 -15.05 8.26 5.75
C MET A 37 -15.38 9.49 4.89
N MET A 38 -14.46 9.94 4.04
CA MET A 38 -14.64 11.15 3.25
C MET A 38 -15.52 10.92 2.02
N PHE A 39 -15.19 9.94 1.18
CA PHE A 39 -15.88 9.76 -0.09
C PHE A 39 -17.17 8.93 0.06
N ARG A 40 -17.11 7.79 0.76
CA ARG A 40 -18.28 6.90 0.90
C ARG A 40 -19.31 7.40 1.89
N ALA A 41 -18.92 8.14 2.93
CA ALA A 41 -19.88 8.72 3.87
C ALA A 41 -20.19 10.18 3.51
N ILE A 42 -19.26 11.11 3.72
CA ILE A 42 -19.54 12.55 3.64
C ILE A 42 -19.97 12.98 2.24
N VAL A 43 -19.14 12.70 1.23
CA VAL A 43 -19.40 13.10 -0.17
C VAL A 43 -20.65 12.42 -0.70
N THR A 44 -20.77 11.10 -0.54
CA THR A 44 -21.94 10.35 -1.04
C THR A 44 -23.24 10.83 -0.39
N LEU A 45 -23.25 11.06 0.93
CA LEU A 45 -24.43 11.53 1.65
C LEU A 45 -24.81 12.96 1.25
N GLY A 46 -23.81 13.84 1.10
CA GLY A 46 -24.01 15.21 0.64
C GLY A 46 -24.57 15.28 -0.79
N LEU A 47 -24.01 14.52 -1.72
CA LEU A 47 -24.53 14.44 -3.09
C LEU A 47 -25.91 13.76 -3.14
N ALA A 48 -26.17 12.77 -2.30
CA ALA A 48 -27.48 12.12 -2.24
C ALA A 48 -28.56 13.12 -1.80
N TYR A 49 -28.27 13.93 -0.78
CA TYR A 49 -29.18 15.01 -0.35
C TYR A 49 -29.37 16.06 -1.46
N ALA A 50 -28.28 16.53 -2.06
CA ALA A 50 -28.34 17.52 -3.13
C ALA A 50 -29.20 17.01 -4.31
N PHE A 51 -28.91 15.82 -4.84
CA PHE A 51 -29.64 15.30 -6.00
C PHE A 51 -31.08 14.89 -5.68
N ALA A 52 -31.34 14.33 -4.50
CA ALA A 52 -32.70 13.90 -4.15
C ALA A 52 -33.63 15.09 -3.89
N PHE A 53 -33.17 16.12 -3.17
CA PHE A 53 -34.02 17.21 -2.68
C PHE A 53 -33.87 18.52 -3.45
N VAL A 54 -32.66 18.89 -3.88
CA VAL A 54 -32.45 20.17 -4.60
C VAL A 54 -32.80 20.03 -6.08
N PHE A 55 -32.43 18.91 -6.69
CA PHE A 55 -32.70 18.63 -8.10
C PHE A 55 -33.97 17.81 -8.32
N GLU A 56 -34.71 17.49 -7.25
CA GLU A 56 -35.98 16.74 -7.28
C GLU A 56 -35.91 15.39 -8.04
N LEU A 57 -34.70 14.81 -8.14
CA LEU A 57 -34.49 13.53 -8.81
C LEU A 57 -34.97 12.33 -7.96
N GLY A 58 -35.39 12.58 -6.72
CA GLY A 58 -35.89 11.58 -5.77
C GLY A 58 -34.90 10.42 -5.60
N SER A 59 -35.38 9.20 -5.78
CA SER A 59 -34.56 7.99 -5.65
C SER A 59 -33.43 7.91 -6.68
N THR A 60 -33.65 8.39 -7.91
CA THR A 60 -32.62 8.39 -8.96
C THR A 60 -31.41 9.22 -8.57
N GLY A 61 -31.62 10.34 -7.86
CA GLY A 61 -30.56 11.19 -7.34
C GLY A 61 -29.64 10.47 -6.32
N VAL A 62 -30.22 9.64 -5.45
CA VAL A 62 -29.47 8.84 -4.47
C VAL A 62 -28.54 7.83 -5.15
N TRP A 63 -29.00 7.17 -6.21
CA TRP A 63 -28.16 6.23 -6.95
C TRP A 63 -27.05 6.93 -7.73
N LEU A 64 -27.33 8.09 -8.32
CA LEU A 64 -26.31 8.87 -8.99
C LEU A 64 -25.21 9.31 -8.01
N ALA A 65 -25.59 9.71 -6.79
CA ALA A 65 -24.65 10.02 -5.72
C ALA A 65 -23.79 8.81 -5.31
N LEU A 66 -24.39 7.62 -5.18
CA LEU A 66 -23.66 6.38 -4.88
C LEU A 66 -22.62 6.04 -5.96
N VAL A 67 -22.99 6.20 -7.24
CA VAL A 67 -22.08 5.95 -8.35
C VAL A 67 -20.92 6.94 -8.31
N ILE A 68 -21.21 8.24 -8.16
CA ILE A 68 -20.17 9.28 -8.10
C ILE A 68 -19.24 9.08 -6.90
N GLY A 69 -19.80 8.79 -5.72
CA GLY A 69 -19.02 8.51 -4.51
C GLY A 69 -18.07 7.33 -4.68
N THR A 70 -18.55 6.24 -5.28
CA THR A 70 -17.73 5.06 -5.60
C THR A 70 -16.65 5.36 -6.63
N PHE A 71 -16.95 6.22 -7.61
CA PHE A 71 -16.00 6.64 -8.63
C PHE A 71 -14.87 7.47 -8.03
N LEU A 72 -15.20 8.43 -7.16
CA LEU A 72 -14.24 9.27 -6.44
C LEU A 72 -13.37 8.44 -5.48
N ASP A 73 -13.97 7.50 -4.75
CA ASP A 73 -13.27 6.55 -3.89
C ASP A 73 -12.26 5.70 -4.70
N GLY A 74 -12.68 5.17 -5.84
CA GLY A 74 -11.81 4.43 -6.75
C GLY A 74 -10.67 5.25 -7.33
N ILE A 75 -10.92 6.48 -7.75
CA ILE A 75 -9.88 7.39 -8.25
C ILE A 75 -8.87 7.70 -7.14
N TYR A 76 -9.35 8.11 -5.96
CA TYR A 76 -8.47 8.42 -4.82
C TYR A 76 -7.58 7.23 -4.49
N MET A 77 -8.17 6.03 -4.42
CA MET A 77 -7.39 4.85 -4.07
C MET A 77 -6.42 4.43 -5.17
N GLY A 78 -6.79 4.58 -6.44
CA GLY A 78 -5.90 4.35 -7.56
C GLY A 78 -4.70 5.32 -7.57
N LEU A 79 -4.94 6.61 -7.29
CA LEU A 79 -3.87 7.61 -7.17
C LEU A 79 -2.96 7.31 -5.98
N ARG A 80 -3.53 6.92 -4.83
CA ARG A 80 -2.74 6.56 -3.65
C ARG A 80 -1.92 5.30 -3.85
N TRP A 81 -2.45 4.31 -4.57
CA TRP A 81 -1.69 3.13 -4.98
C TRP A 81 -0.48 3.51 -5.85
N ARG A 82 -0.70 4.38 -6.85
CA ARG A 82 0.35 4.87 -7.75
C ARG A 82 1.47 5.63 -7.01
N SER A 83 1.14 6.33 -5.91
CA SER A 83 2.11 7.11 -5.15
C SER A 83 3.20 6.29 -4.44
N ARG A 84 3.10 4.96 -4.39
CA ARG A 84 4.08 4.06 -3.74
C ARG A 84 4.36 4.34 -2.25
N ALA A 85 3.69 5.31 -1.62
CA ALA A 85 3.86 5.63 -0.21
C ALA A 85 3.53 4.46 0.75
N TRP A 86 2.85 3.41 0.25
CA TRP A 86 2.65 2.18 1.00
C TRP A 86 3.94 1.36 1.23
N LEU A 87 4.95 1.47 0.34
CA LEU A 87 6.23 0.79 0.54
C LEU A 87 6.93 1.32 1.79
N ASP A 88 6.86 2.63 2.00
CA ASP A 88 7.50 3.28 3.13
C ASP A 88 6.84 2.86 4.45
N VAL A 89 5.51 2.84 4.49
CA VAL A 89 4.75 2.35 5.66
C VAL A 89 5.05 0.89 5.96
N ALA A 90 5.13 0.04 4.92
CA ALA A 90 5.49 -1.37 5.07
C ALA A 90 6.93 -1.54 5.58
N LEU A 91 7.86 -0.72 5.08
CA LEU A 91 9.26 -0.74 5.50
C LEU A 91 9.40 -0.38 6.98
N HIS A 92 8.77 0.69 7.45
CA HIS A 92 8.83 1.13 8.84
C HIS A 92 8.31 0.07 9.84
N LYS A 93 7.48 -0.86 9.38
CA LYS A 93 6.97 -1.97 10.19
C LYS A 93 7.90 -3.19 10.21
N SER A 94 8.86 -3.29 9.29
CA SER A 94 9.79 -4.41 9.22
C SER A 94 10.79 -4.42 10.39
N GLU A 95 11.19 -5.61 10.83
CA GLU A 95 12.17 -5.75 11.91
C GLU A 95 13.54 -5.19 11.52
N VAL A 96 13.96 -5.36 10.26
CA VAL A 96 15.21 -4.78 9.72
C VAL A 96 15.20 -3.26 9.86
N TYR A 97 14.08 -2.60 9.55
CA TYR A 97 14.00 -1.16 9.71
C TYR A 97 14.11 -0.74 11.17
N ARG A 98 13.38 -1.42 12.06
CA ARG A 98 13.35 -1.07 13.48
C ARG A 98 14.70 -1.24 14.17
N GLN A 99 15.40 -2.34 13.87
CA GLN A 99 16.67 -2.66 14.51
C GLN A 99 17.86 -1.93 13.86
N HIS A 100 17.91 -1.88 12.53
CA HIS A 100 19.12 -1.49 11.80
C HIS A 100 18.97 -0.22 10.95
N LEU A 101 17.86 -0.07 10.22
CA LEU A 101 17.74 1.06 9.27
C LEU A 101 17.32 2.39 9.92
N SER A 102 16.74 2.37 11.12
CA SER A 102 16.24 3.56 11.81
C SER A 102 17.31 4.60 12.14
N HIS A 103 18.57 4.18 12.27
CA HIS A 103 19.72 5.04 12.58
C HIS A 103 20.53 5.45 11.34
N LEU A 104 20.26 4.85 10.18
CA LEU A 104 21.05 5.09 8.97
C LEU A 104 20.60 6.40 8.26
N PRO A 105 21.54 7.12 7.63
CA PRO A 105 21.20 8.20 6.71
C PRO A 105 20.30 7.70 5.57
N GLN A 106 19.30 8.51 5.16
CA GLN A 106 18.32 8.12 4.13
C GLN A 106 18.97 7.60 2.84
N THR A 107 20.06 8.22 2.39
CA THR A 107 20.77 7.82 1.17
C THR A 107 21.37 6.41 1.24
N ILE A 108 21.89 6.03 2.41
CA ILE A 108 22.49 4.70 2.63
C ILE A 108 21.39 3.65 2.78
N MET A 109 20.30 4.00 3.48
CA MET A 109 19.12 3.15 3.59
C MET A 109 18.51 2.87 2.20
N GLU A 110 18.30 3.88 1.37
CA GLU A 110 17.78 3.70 0.01
C GLU A 110 18.68 2.80 -0.84
N ARG A 111 20.01 3.00 -0.74
CA ARG A 111 20.99 2.15 -1.44
C ARG A 111 20.89 0.70 -1.00
N TYR A 112 20.85 0.45 0.31
CA TYR A 112 20.69 -0.90 0.87
C TYR A 112 19.40 -1.58 0.37
N LEU A 113 18.29 -0.84 0.34
CA LEU A 113 17.01 -1.36 -0.13
C LEU A 113 17.05 -1.73 -1.61
N GLN A 114 17.72 -0.93 -2.44
CA GLN A 114 17.81 -1.15 -3.88
C GLN A 114 18.82 -2.23 -4.26
N GLU A 115 19.99 -2.24 -3.63
CA GLU A 115 21.10 -3.12 -4.01
C GLU A 115 21.02 -4.49 -3.34
N ILE A 116 20.53 -4.56 -2.09
CA ILE A 116 20.58 -5.78 -1.28
C ILE A 116 19.19 -6.33 -1.04
N ARG A 117 18.33 -5.61 -0.33
CA ARG A 117 17.08 -6.18 0.17
C ARG A 117 16.11 -6.54 -0.95
N SER A 118 15.81 -5.60 -1.86
CA SER A 118 14.81 -5.83 -2.91
C SER A 118 15.20 -6.96 -3.89
N PRO A 119 16.46 -7.04 -4.38
CA PRO A 119 16.88 -8.13 -5.26
C PRO A 119 16.92 -9.50 -4.57
N LEU A 120 17.37 -9.55 -3.30
CA LEU A 120 17.45 -10.81 -2.56
C LEU A 120 16.08 -11.35 -2.19
N MET A 121 15.17 -10.49 -1.71
CA MET A 121 13.79 -10.87 -1.37
C MET A 121 12.92 -11.18 -2.59
N ALA A 122 13.32 -10.75 -3.79
CA ALA A 122 12.66 -11.14 -5.03
C ALA A 122 12.97 -12.59 -5.46
N LYS A 123 14.02 -13.21 -4.90
CA LYS A 123 14.36 -14.61 -5.22
C LYS A 123 13.38 -15.60 -4.56
N PRO A 124 13.08 -16.74 -5.20
CA PRO A 124 12.16 -17.74 -4.63
C PRO A 124 12.66 -18.29 -3.29
N MET A 125 11.75 -18.42 -2.32
CA MET A 125 12.02 -18.96 -0.98
C MET A 125 13.08 -18.19 -0.18
N ALA A 126 13.36 -16.94 -0.52
CA ALA A 126 14.27 -16.10 0.25
C ALA A 126 13.70 -15.84 1.65
N GLN A 127 14.50 -16.07 2.69
CA GLN A 127 14.13 -15.77 4.09
C GLN A 127 15.06 -14.70 4.65
N GLU A 128 14.48 -13.71 5.34
CA GLU A 128 15.18 -12.62 6.02
C GLU A 128 15.19 -12.95 7.52
N GLN A 129 16.37 -13.22 8.08
CA GLN A 129 16.56 -13.44 9.51
C GLN A 129 17.30 -12.25 10.10
N VAL A 130 16.62 -11.50 10.97
CA VAL A 130 17.13 -10.27 11.59
C VAL A 130 17.66 -10.61 12.97
N THR A 131 18.96 -10.41 13.18
CA THR A 131 19.63 -10.54 14.48
C THR A 131 20.08 -9.15 14.95
N ALA A 132 20.40 -8.99 16.24
CA ALA A 132 20.77 -7.70 16.83
C ALA A 132 21.98 -7.00 16.17
N GLU A 133 22.88 -7.74 15.52
CA GLU A 133 24.12 -7.20 14.93
C GLU A 133 24.16 -7.37 13.39
N GLN A 134 23.39 -8.30 12.84
CA GLN A 134 23.45 -8.69 11.43
C GLN A 134 22.09 -9.10 10.87
N VAL A 135 21.94 -8.98 9.56
CA VAL A 135 20.79 -9.45 8.78
C VAL A 135 21.26 -10.50 7.79
N VAL A 136 20.70 -11.71 7.92
CA VAL A 136 21.04 -12.85 7.07
C VAL A 136 19.90 -13.13 6.10
N TYR A 137 20.22 -13.12 4.81
CA TYR A 137 19.33 -13.50 3.73
C TYR A 137 19.65 -14.92 3.29
N GLN A 138 18.79 -15.87 3.66
CA GLN A 138 18.92 -17.26 3.20
C GLN A 138 18.23 -17.42 1.84
N LEU A 139 18.95 -17.95 0.85
CA LEU A 139 18.48 -18.24 -0.49
C LEU A 139 18.64 -19.75 -0.76
N GLN A 140 17.99 -20.26 -1.81
CA GLN A 140 18.19 -21.65 -2.23
C GLN A 140 19.63 -21.95 -2.69
N THR A 141 20.35 -20.92 -3.18
CA THR A 141 21.68 -21.04 -3.77
C THR A 141 22.80 -20.52 -2.86
N GLY A 142 22.50 -20.21 -1.59
CA GLY A 142 23.48 -19.66 -0.65
C GLY A 142 22.89 -18.72 0.39
N SER A 143 23.74 -18.08 1.18
CA SER A 143 23.35 -17.07 2.16
C SER A 143 24.12 -15.77 1.96
N VAL A 144 23.43 -14.65 2.11
CA VAL A 144 24.07 -13.32 2.12
C VAL A 144 23.91 -12.70 3.50
N THR A 145 25.02 -12.44 4.18
CA THR A 145 25.04 -11.82 5.51
C THR A 145 25.47 -10.36 5.41
N VAL A 146 24.69 -9.48 6.02
CA VAL A 146 24.94 -8.05 6.09
C VAL A 146 25.07 -7.62 7.54
N GLU A 147 26.19 -6.99 7.87
CA GLU A 147 26.39 -6.36 9.18
C GLU A 147 26.17 -4.84 9.09
N PHE A 148 25.65 -4.27 10.17
CA PHE A 148 25.39 -2.84 10.30
C PHE A 148 26.35 -2.24 11.32
N ASN A 149 27.24 -1.36 10.86
CA ASN A 149 28.24 -0.68 11.69
C ASN A 149 27.94 0.82 11.73
N GLY A 150 27.21 1.25 12.76
CA GLY A 150 26.83 2.66 12.96
C GLY A 150 26.03 3.22 11.77
N ASN A 151 26.68 4.05 10.94
CA ASN A 151 26.05 4.71 9.79
C ASN A 151 26.25 3.97 8.45
N HIS A 152 26.88 2.80 8.44
CA HIS A 152 27.18 2.06 7.21
C HIS A 152 26.79 0.58 7.34
N TYR A 153 26.54 -0.07 6.20
CA TYR A 153 26.35 -1.53 6.12
C TYR A 153 27.49 -2.15 5.32
N GLN A 154 27.86 -3.38 5.67
CA GLN A 154 28.86 -4.17 4.94
C GLN A 154 28.33 -5.58 4.70
N VAL A 155 28.53 -6.08 3.48
CA VAL A 155 28.23 -7.48 3.14
C VAL A 155 29.45 -8.32 3.56
N VAL A 156 29.26 -9.20 4.53
CA VAL A 156 30.35 -9.97 5.17
C VAL A 156 30.56 -11.32 4.50
N ASP A 157 29.46 -11.98 4.10
CA ASP A 157 29.52 -13.25 3.38
C ASP A 157 28.46 -13.25 2.29
N GLY A 158 28.86 -13.51 1.05
CA GLY A 158 28.05 -13.39 -0.16
C GLY A 158 28.23 -14.61 -1.06
N SER A 159 28.27 -15.79 -0.46
CA SER A 159 28.47 -17.07 -1.13
C SER A 159 27.19 -17.47 -1.88
N VAL A 160 26.93 -16.80 -3.00
CA VAL A 160 25.99 -17.27 -4.03
C VAL A 160 26.75 -18.31 -4.85
N VAL A 161 26.49 -19.59 -4.58
CA VAL A 161 27.03 -20.71 -5.38
C VAL A 161 26.20 -20.88 -6.64
#